data_AF-A0A4W3GSW4-F1
#
_entry.id   AF-A0A4W3GSW4-F1
#
_cell.length_a   1.000
_cell.length_b   1.000
_cell.length_c   1.000
_cell.angle_alpha   90.00
_cell.angle_beta   90.00
_cell.angle_gamma   90.00
#
_symmetry.space_group_name_H-M   'P 1'
#
loop_
_entity.id
_entity.type
_entity.pdbx_description
1 polymer ?
#
loop_
_entity_poly.entity_id
_entity_poly.type
_entity_poly.pdbx_seq_one_letter_code
_entity_poly.pdbx_strand_id
1 'polypeptide(L)'
;MSIILLCFPNAPGVSQEAIQREVELNAYIEEKVTESFRQEEEEEQGSASLFRVMHDLAQQNLPNLPPGAGLCSKRDLIVTMYKKLKAETEAVNSRDSEESR
;
A
#
# COMPACT_ATOMS: atom_id res chain seq x y z
N MET A 1 22.88 -1.37 4.15
CA MET A 1 23.08 0.07 3.83
C MET A 1 23.33 0.78 5.15
N SER A 2 24.31 1.68 5.21
CA SER A 2 24.60 2.48 6.40
C SER A 2 24.28 3.95 6.10
N ILE A 3 23.62 4.63 7.04
CA ILE A 3 23.27 6.06 6.92
C ILE A 3 23.49 6.77 8.26
N ILE A 4 24.02 7.99 8.21
CA ILE A 4 24.17 8.88 9.36
C ILE A 4 23.39 10.15 9.05
N LEU A 5 22.42 10.49 9.90
CA LEU A 5 21.62 11.71 9.82
C LEU A 5 22.09 12.67 10.92
N LEU A 6 22.65 13.83 10.56
CA LEU A 6 23.11 14.85 11.49
C LEU A 6 22.23 16.09 11.35
N CYS A 7 21.46 16.43 12.38
CA CYS A 7 20.56 17.59 12.38
C CYS A 7 21.14 18.74 13.20
N PHE A 8 21.25 19.92 12.59
CA PHE A 8 21.70 21.14 13.25
C PHE A 8 20.53 21.97 13.79
N PRO A 9 20.77 22.95 14.68
CA PRO A 9 19.78 23.99 14.96
C PRO A 9 19.31 24.63 13.64
N ASN A 10 18.01 24.78 13.47
CA ASN A 10 17.31 25.16 12.22
C ASN A 10 17.12 24.06 11.17
N ALA A 11 17.35 22.78 11.50
CA ALA A 11 16.82 21.68 10.69
C ALA A 11 15.28 21.78 10.60
N PRO A 12 14.65 21.28 9.51
CA PRO A 12 13.19 21.30 9.37
C PRO A 12 12.49 20.67 10.57
N GLY A 13 11.61 21.45 11.20
CA GLY A 13 10.78 20.98 12.30
C GLY A 13 9.61 20.11 11.80
N VAL A 14 8.91 19.49 12.75
CA VAL A 14 7.67 18.78 12.47
C VAL A 14 6.58 19.78 12.09
N SER A 15 5.93 19.57 10.96
CA SER A 15 4.80 20.38 10.49
C SER A 15 3.49 19.60 10.62
N GLN A 16 2.47 20.20 11.25
CA GLN A 16 1.14 19.60 11.36
C GLN A 16 0.50 19.39 9.99
N GLU A 17 0.73 20.30 9.05
CA GLU A 17 0.26 20.17 7.68
C GLU A 17 0.88 18.96 6.98
N ALA A 18 2.17 18.70 7.21
CA ALA A 18 2.85 17.53 6.65
C ALA A 18 2.31 16.21 7.24
N ILE A 19 1.97 16.19 8.53
CA ILE A 19 1.32 15.03 9.17
C ILE A 19 -0.05 14.79 8.56
N GLN A 20 -0.86 15.83 8.40
CA GLN A 20 -2.20 15.72 7.82
C GLN A 20 -2.14 15.17 6.39
N ARG A 21 -1.24 15.72 5.55
CA ARG A 21 -1.02 15.24 4.18
C ARG A 21 -0.54 13.78 4.12
N GLU A 22 0.29 13.36 5.07
CA GLU A 22 0.75 11.98 5.16
C GLU A 22 -0.40 11.01 5.47
N VAL A 23 -1.32 11.40 6.37
CA VAL A 23 -2.51 10.61 6.69
C VAL A 23 -3.45 10.51 5.48
N GLU A 24 -3.73 11.63 4.82
CA GLU A 24 -4.57 11.67 3.62
C GLU A 24 -3.99 10.80 2.49
N LEU A 25 -2.67 10.89 2.26
CA LEU A 25 -1.99 10.08 1.27
C LEU A 25 -2.06 8.58 1.61
N ASN A 26 -1.90 8.23 2.89
CA ASN A 26 -1.98 6.82 3.31
C ASN A 26 -3.38 6.25 3.06
N ALA A 27 -4.44 6.98 3.42
CA ALA A 27 -5.82 6.55 3.14
C ALA A 27 -6.08 6.39 1.63
N TYR A 28 -5.56 7.32 0.81
CA TYR A 28 -5.67 7.21 -0.64
C TYR A 28 -4.92 6.01 -1.22
N ILE A 29 -3.71 5.73 -0.71
CA ILE A 29 -2.95 4.53 -1.11
C ILE A 29 -3.68 3.26 -0.69
N GLU A 30 -4.28 3.21 0.50
CA GLU A 30 -5.08 2.07 0.96
C GLU A 30 -6.25 1.76 0.01
N GLU A 31 -6.97 2.80 -0.43
CA GLU A 31 -8.03 2.68 -1.43
C GLU A 31 -7.50 2.10 -2.75
N LYS A 32 -6.40 2.65 -3.27
CA LYS A 32 -5.80 2.21 -4.54
C LYS A 32 -5.22 0.80 -4.49
N VAL A 33 -4.62 0.42 -3.36
CA VAL A 33 -4.15 -0.96 -3.14
C VAL A 33 -5.32 -1.92 -3.17
N THR A 34 -6.45 -1.56 -2.56
CA THR A 34 -7.65 -2.40 -2.53
C THR A 34 -8.26 -2.57 -3.91
N GLU A 35 -8.35 -1.49 -4.68
CA GLU A 35 -8.82 -1.50 -6.07
C GLU A 35 -7.94 -2.40 -6.94
N SER A 36 -6.62 -2.18 -6.91
CA SER A 36 -5.64 -2.92 -7.68
C SER A 36 -5.60 -4.41 -7.30
N PHE A 37 -5.72 -4.73 -6.00
CA PHE A 37 -5.79 -6.11 -5.51
C PHE A 37 -7.02 -6.85 -6.05
N ARG A 38 -8.20 -6.24 -5.98
CA ARG A 38 -9.46 -6.87 -6.44
C ARG A 38 -9.46 -7.07 -7.95
N GLN A 39 -8.99 -6.07 -8.70
CA GLN A 39 -8.85 -6.22 -10.15
C GLN A 39 -7.94 -7.41 -10.50
N GLU A 40 -6.81 -7.54 -9.80
CA GLU A 40 -5.90 -8.65 -10.05
C GLU A 40 -6.48 -10.00 -9.63
N GLU A 41 -7.19 -10.05 -8.50
CA GLU A 41 -7.88 -11.24 -8.00
C GLU A 41 -8.92 -11.76 -9.00
N GLU A 42 -9.69 -10.86 -9.62
CA GLU A 42 -10.65 -11.18 -10.68
C GLU A 42 -9.94 -11.70 -11.94
N GLU A 43 -8.82 -11.09 -12.33
CA GLU A 43 -8.04 -11.49 -13.52
C GLU A 43 -7.32 -12.84 -13.35
N GLU A 44 -6.82 -13.16 -12.15
CA GLU A 44 -6.04 -14.38 -11.84
C GLU A 44 -6.87 -15.49 -11.15
N GLN A 45 -8.21 -15.46 -11.21
CA GLN A 45 -9.06 -16.51 -10.64
C GLN A 45 -8.78 -16.75 -9.13
N GLY A 46 -8.58 -15.68 -8.37
CA GLY A 46 -8.42 -15.74 -6.91
C GLY A 46 -6.97 -15.72 -6.40
N SER A 47 -5.96 -15.53 -7.27
CA SER A 47 -4.57 -15.29 -6.83
C SER A 47 -4.06 -13.90 -7.20
N ALA A 48 -4.18 -12.93 -6.29
CA ALA A 48 -3.47 -11.65 -6.45
C ALA A 48 -1.98 -11.81 -6.08
N SER A 49 -1.11 -11.13 -6.82
CA SER A 49 0.34 -11.05 -6.66
C SER A 49 0.77 -9.63 -6.31
N LEU A 50 1.45 -9.47 -5.18
CA LEU A 50 1.99 -8.18 -4.74
C LEU A 50 2.81 -7.45 -5.84
N PHE A 51 3.49 -8.19 -6.71
CA PHE A 51 4.27 -7.58 -7.80
C PHE A 51 3.38 -6.84 -8.81
N ARG A 52 2.25 -7.42 -9.20
CA ARG A 52 1.30 -6.83 -10.15
C ARG A 52 0.55 -5.66 -9.51
N VAL A 53 0.08 -5.79 -8.27
CA VAL A 53 -0.44 -4.66 -7.47
C VAL A 53 0.55 -3.49 -7.44
N MET A 54 1.82 -3.74 -7.10
CA MET A 54 2.84 -2.68 -7.05
C MET A 54 3.13 -2.08 -8.43
N HIS A 55 3.10 -2.89 -9.49
CA HIS A 55 3.31 -2.43 -10.86
C HIS A 55 2.18 -1.52 -11.33
N ASP A 56 0.93 -1.91 -11.10
CA ASP A 56 -0.25 -1.15 -11.44
C ASP A 56 -0.29 0.20 -10.70
N LEU A 57 -0.06 0.20 -9.38
CA LEU A 57 0.05 1.43 -8.58
C LEU A 57 1.13 2.40 -9.11
N ALA A 58 2.23 1.87 -9.65
CA ALA A 58 3.28 2.69 -10.27
C ALA A 58 2.83 3.31 -11.61
N GLN A 59 1.95 2.66 -12.37
CA GLN A 59 1.40 3.19 -13.63
C GLN A 59 0.31 4.25 -13.38
N GLN A 60 -0.39 4.19 -12.25
CA GLN A 60 -1.46 5.12 -11.89
C GLN A 60 -0.99 6.56 -11.58
N ASN A 61 0.33 6.82 -11.53
CA ASN A 61 0.91 8.16 -11.28
C ASN A 61 0.29 8.87 -10.05
N LEU A 62 0.35 8.21 -8.88
CA LEU A 62 -0.25 8.75 -7.64
C LEU A 62 0.33 10.13 -7.28
N PRO A 63 -0.52 11.14 -7.01
CA PRO A 63 -0.06 12.47 -6.64
C PRO A 63 0.53 12.50 -5.22
N ASN A 64 1.28 13.57 -4.91
CA ASN A 64 1.76 13.89 -3.55
C ASN A 64 2.66 12.84 -2.89
N LEU A 65 3.21 11.89 -3.64
CA LEU A 65 4.19 10.93 -3.11
C LEU A 65 5.41 11.64 -2.52
N PRO A 66 6.07 11.06 -1.50
CA PRO A 66 7.28 11.63 -0.94
C PRO A 66 8.34 11.88 -2.03
N PRO A 67 8.92 13.09 -2.08
CA PRO A 67 9.89 13.42 -3.12
C PRO A 67 11.11 12.50 -3.05
N GLY A 68 11.64 12.13 -4.22
CA GLY A 68 12.76 11.20 -4.37
C GLY A 68 12.32 9.74 -4.33
N ALA A 69 11.95 9.21 -3.17
CA ALA A 69 11.65 7.79 -3.00
C ALA A 69 10.31 7.35 -3.62
N GLY A 70 9.37 8.28 -3.84
CA GLY A 70 8.11 8.00 -4.53
C GLY A 70 7.33 6.86 -3.88
N LEU A 71 6.75 5.98 -4.70
CA LEU A 71 5.94 4.83 -4.24
C LEU A 71 6.74 3.86 -3.36
N CYS A 72 8.05 3.72 -3.60
CA CYS A 72 8.91 2.82 -2.83
C CYS A 72 8.96 3.18 -1.34
N SER A 73 8.81 4.46 -0.99
CA SER A 73 8.75 4.91 0.41
C SER A 73 7.50 4.42 1.15
N LYS A 74 6.45 4.02 0.41
CA LYS A 74 5.16 3.55 0.93
C LYS A 74 5.00 2.04 0.83
N ARG A 75 6.06 1.32 0.46
CA ARG A 75 6.05 -0.14 0.27
C ARG A 75 5.53 -0.87 1.50
N ASP A 76 5.94 -0.47 2.71
CA ASP A 76 5.55 -1.18 3.93
C ASP A 76 4.04 -1.08 4.21
N LEU A 77 3.44 0.08 3.93
CA LEU A 77 1.99 0.27 3.99
C LEU A 77 1.28 -0.64 2.98
N ILE A 78 1.74 -0.62 1.72
CA ILE A 78 1.15 -1.43 0.63
C ILE A 78 1.23 -2.93 0.95
N VAL A 79 2.40 -3.41 1.40
CA VAL A 79 2.61 -4.81 1.79
C VAL A 79 1.70 -5.21 2.94
N THR A 80 1.52 -4.34 3.93
CA THR A 80 0.66 -4.59 5.08
C THR A 80 -0.80 -4.74 4.65
N MET A 81 -1.28 -3.83 3.79
CA MET A 81 -2.66 -3.89 3.27
C MET A 81 -2.88 -5.09 2.36
N TYR A 82 -1.95 -5.36 1.45
CA TYR A 82 -1.98 -6.55 0.60
C TYR A 82 -2.10 -7.84 1.43
N LYS A 83 -1.27 -7.98 2.48
CA LYS A 83 -1.31 -9.17 3.36
C LYS A 83 -2.65 -9.30 4.07
N LYS A 84 -3.22 -8.18 4.51
CA LYS A 84 -4.53 -8.14 5.16
C LYS A 84 -5.63 -8.60 4.20
N LEU A 85 -5.70 -8.01 2.99
CA LEU A 85 -6.67 -8.37 1.97
C LEU A 85 -6.55 -9.84 1.55
N LYS A 86 -5.32 -10.32 1.34
CA LYS A 86 -5.07 -11.72 1.01
C LYS A 86 -5.59 -12.68 2.10
N ALA A 87 -5.34 -12.37 3.38
CA ALA A 87 -5.84 -13.18 4.48
C ALA A 87 -7.38 -13.15 4.58
N GLU A 88 -8.01 -12.01 4.27
CA GLU A 88 -9.47 -11.87 4.22
C GLU A 88 -10.07 -12.73 3.10
N THR A 89 -9.52 -12.68 1.88
CA THR A 89 -9.93 -13.53 0.76
C THR A 89 -9.80 -15.02 1.11
N GLU A 90 -8.64 -15.43 1.65
CA GLU A 90 -8.39 -16.84 2.02
C GLU A 90 -9.40 -17.33 3.07
N ALA A 91 -9.78 -16.47 4.01
CA ALA A 91 -10.76 -16.77 5.04
C ALA A 91 -12.22 -16.78 4.56
N VAL A 92 -12.52 -16.16 3.41
CA VAL A 92 -13.85 -16.23 2.76
C VAL A 92 -13.95 -17.53 1.97
N ASN A 93 -12.94 -17.84 1.14
CA ASN A 93 -12.91 -19.06 0.35
C ASN A 93 -12.97 -20.35 1.20
N SER A 94 -12.42 -20.34 2.42
CA SER A 94 -12.50 -21.47 3.35
C SER A 94 -13.90 -21.68 3.94
N ARG A 95 -14.71 -20.63 4.10
CA ARG A 95 -16.08 -20.74 4.63
C ARG A 95 -17.05 -21.25 3.56
N ASP A 96 -16.93 -20.75 2.34
CA ASP A 96 -17.80 -21.18 1.22
C ASP A 96 -17.62 -22.68 0.88
N SER A 97 -16.42 -23.21 1.15
CA SER A 97 -16.12 -24.65 0.97
C SER A 97 -16.59 -25.53 2.14
N GLU A 98 -16.83 -24.97 3.33
CA GLU A 98 -17.46 -25.67 4.46
C GLU A 98 -18.99 -25.66 4.38
N GLU A 99 -19.61 -24.61 3.83
CA GLU A 99 -21.06 -24.48 3.69
C GLU A 99 -21.64 -25.28 2.50
N SER A 100 -20.79 -25.70 1.56
CA SER A 100 -21.18 -26.54 0.40
C SER A 100 -21.08 -28.06 0.63
N ARG A 101 -20.87 -28.51 1.88
CA ARG A 101 -20.80 -29.95 2.27
C ARG A 101 -21.99 -30.36 3.12
#